data_AF-X1HIB1-F1
#
_entry.id   AF-X1HIB1-F1
#
_cell.length_a   1.000
_cell.length_b   1.000
_cell.length_c   1.000
_cell.angle_alpha   90.00
_cell.angle_beta   90.00
_cell.angle_gamma   90.00
#
_symmetry.space_group_name_H-M   'P 1'
#
loop_
_entity.id
_entity.type
_entity.pdbx_description
1 polymer ?
#
loop_
_entity_poly.entity_id
_entity_poly.type
_entity_poly.pdbx_seq_one_letter_code
_entity_poly.pdbx_strand_id
1 'polypeptide(L)'
;MIQVDQELCVGCGLCISNCPTGAINLLFNKAYIDHRKCTDCEICISTCPVTAIKKVIVTEVDELKMKIQNLQKKVKLLSRRLDKFATIKNK
;
A
#
# COMPACT_ATOMS: atom_id res chain seq x y z
N MET A 1 9.58 6.79 -2.16
CA MET A 1 8.40 6.33 -2.90
C MET A 1 7.16 7.06 -2.43
N ILE A 2 6.47 7.76 -3.33
CA ILE A 2 5.15 8.33 -3.03
C ILE A 2 4.11 7.21 -2.86
N GLN A 3 3.15 7.33 -1.95
CA GLN A 3 2.01 6.43 -1.82
C GLN A 3 0.70 7.20 -1.64
N VAL A 4 -0.40 6.57 -2.03
CA VAL A 4 -1.77 7.09 -1.86
C VAL A 4 -2.51 6.26 -0.82
N ASP A 5 -2.98 6.91 0.23
CA ASP A 5 -3.95 6.38 1.17
C ASP A 5 -5.33 6.30 0.50
N GLN A 6 -5.78 5.09 0.26
CA GLN A 6 -7.02 4.81 -0.46
C GLN A 6 -8.27 5.13 0.37
N GLU A 7 -8.17 5.16 1.70
CA GLU A 7 -9.28 5.48 2.57
C GLU A 7 -9.54 7.00 2.56
N LEU A 8 -8.46 7.80 2.63
CA LEU A 8 -8.54 9.26 2.61
C LEU A 8 -8.78 9.87 1.23
N CYS A 9 -8.35 9.20 0.16
CA CYS A 9 -8.45 9.76 -1.19
C CYS A 9 -9.92 9.97 -1.61
N VAL A 10 -10.32 11.21 -1.88
CA VAL A 10 -11.70 11.54 -2.31
C VAL A 10 -11.90 11.56 -3.84
N GLY A 11 -10.88 11.17 -4.61
CA GLY A 11 -10.99 11.10 -6.07
C GLY A 11 -11.05 12.44 -6.82
N CYS A 12 -10.68 13.56 -6.17
CA CYS A 12 -10.81 14.91 -6.75
C CYS A 12 -9.98 15.19 -8.01
N GLY A 13 -9.00 14.35 -8.36
CA GLY A 13 -8.21 14.47 -9.59
C GLY A 13 -7.14 15.57 -9.61
N LEU A 14 -7.05 16.45 -8.61
CA LEU A 14 -6.07 17.56 -8.60
C LEU A 14 -4.61 17.10 -8.76
N CYS A 15 -4.25 15.96 -8.15
CA CYS A 15 -2.91 15.39 -8.27
C CYS A 15 -2.57 14.94 -9.70
N ILE A 16 -3.55 14.56 -10.51
CA ILE A 16 -3.36 14.19 -11.93
C ILE A 16 -2.97 15.42 -12.72
N SER A 17 -3.77 16.48 -12.62
CA SER A 17 -3.55 17.72 -13.37
C SER A 17 -2.21 18.38 -13.07
N ASN A 18 -1.67 18.17 -11.86
CA ASN A 18 -0.39 18.74 -11.43
C ASN A 18 0.79 17.78 -11.56
N CYS A 19 0.59 16.54 -12.04
CA CYS A 19 1.69 15.59 -12.19
C CYS A 19 2.49 15.87 -13.48
N PRO A 20 3.76 16.35 -13.41
CA PRO A 20 4.51 16.75 -14.60
C PRO A 20 4.87 15.57 -15.51
N THR A 21 4.92 14.35 -14.98
CA THR A 21 5.25 13.13 -15.74
C THR A 21 4.03 12.32 -16.15
N GLY A 22 2.81 12.77 -15.80
CA GLY A 22 1.59 12.00 -16.05
C GLY A 22 1.58 10.63 -15.37
N ALA A 23 2.23 10.50 -14.21
CA ALA A 23 2.36 9.24 -13.48
C ALA A 23 1.10 8.85 -12.69
N ILE A 24 0.11 9.73 -12.57
CA ILE A 24 -1.05 9.51 -11.69
C ILE A 24 -2.31 9.33 -12.53
N ASN A 25 -3.10 8.30 -12.22
CA ASN A 25 -4.39 8.00 -12.84
C ASN A 25 -5.48 7.86 -11.78
N LEU A 26 -6.74 8.01 -12.18
CA LEU A 26 -7.90 7.65 -11.37
C LEU A 26 -8.38 6.27 -11.80
N LEU A 27 -8.44 5.33 -10.87
CA LEU A 27 -9.12 4.05 -11.05
C LEU A 27 -10.15 3.93 -9.92
N PHE A 28 -11.40 3.60 -10.26
CA PHE A 28 -12.48 3.47 -9.27
C PHE A 28 -12.60 4.69 -8.32
N ASN A 29 -12.51 5.91 -8.87
CA ASN A 29 -12.52 7.17 -8.10
C ASN A 29 -11.42 7.30 -7.04
N LYS A 30 -10.31 6.58 -7.18
CA LYS A 30 -9.13 6.72 -6.32
C LYS A 30 -7.87 6.92 -7.13
N ALA A 31 -6.93 7.69 -6.59
CA ALA A 31 -5.67 7.96 -7.26
C ALA A 31 -4.73 6.76 -7.16
N TYR A 32 -4.09 6.43 -8.27
CA TYR A 32 -3.06 5.38 -8.40
C TYR A 32 -1.84 5.96 -9.10
N ILE A 33 -0.65 5.60 -8.62
CA ILE A 33 0.63 6.10 -9.11
C ILE A 33 1.35 4.99 -9.87
N ASP A 34 1.72 5.24 -11.12
CA ASP A 34 2.66 4.41 -11.88
C ASP A 34 4.10 4.78 -11.46
N HIS A 35 4.69 3.97 -10.58
CA HIS A 35 6.04 4.20 -10.07
C HIS A 35 7.14 4.12 -11.13
N ARG A 36 6.85 3.60 -12.32
CA ARG A 36 7.83 3.62 -13.44
C ARG A 36 7.96 5.01 -14.06
N LYS A 37 6.95 5.86 -13.90
CA LYS A 37 6.92 7.25 -14.40
C LYS A 37 7.08 8.29 -13.30
N CYS A 38 6.87 7.91 -12.06
CA CYS A 38 6.98 8.81 -10.91
C CYS A 38 8.45 9.13 -10.64
N THR A 39 8.78 10.41 -10.57
CA THR A 39 10.14 10.90 -10.26
C THR A 39 10.30 11.32 -8.80
N ASP A 40 9.32 10.99 -7.94
CA ASP A 40 9.28 11.42 -6.54
C ASP A 40 9.43 12.96 -6.37
N CYS A 41 8.87 13.76 -7.29
CA CYS A 41 8.94 15.23 -7.27
C CYS A 41 8.02 15.92 -6.23
N GLU A 42 7.22 15.15 -5.49
CA GLU A 42 6.41 15.59 -4.34
C GLU A 42 5.29 16.61 -4.60
N ILE A 43 5.11 17.13 -5.82
CA ILE A 43 4.03 18.09 -6.16
C ILE A 43 2.63 17.57 -5.79
N CYS A 44 2.39 16.27 -5.98
CA CYS A 44 1.12 15.63 -5.65
C CYS A 44 0.81 15.63 -4.14
N ILE A 45 1.83 15.71 -3.27
CA ILE A 45 1.66 15.76 -1.82
C ILE A 45 1.05 17.11 -1.43
N SER A 46 1.67 18.21 -1.87
CA SER A 46 1.19 19.58 -1.55
C SER A 46 -0.15 19.90 -2.21
N THR A 47 -0.43 19.28 -3.36
CA THR A 47 -1.69 19.50 -4.10
C THR A 47 -2.87 18.75 -3.48
N CYS A 48 -2.66 17.71 -2.66
CA CYS A 48 -3.74 16.88 -2.15
C CYS A 48 -4.48 17.59 -0.99
N PRO A 49 -5.74 18.02 -1.18
CA PRO A 49 -6.46 18.82 -0.16
C PRO A 49 -6.83 17.99 1.08
N VAL A 50 -6.86 16.66 0.95
CA VAL A 50 -7.21 15.71 2.02
C VAL A 50 -5.99 14.97 2.56
N THR A 51 -4.78 15.37 2.18
CA THR A 51 -3.51 14.77 2.64
C THR A 51 -3.41 13.25 2.44
N ALA A 52 -4.10 12.72 1.43
CA ALA A 52 -4.12 11.30 1.10
C ALA A 52 -2.82 10.83 0.42
N ILE A 53 -1.92 11.73 0.01
CA ILE A 53 -0.68 11.37 -0.69
C ILE A 53 0.52 11.70 0.20
N LYS A 54 1.41 10.72 0.42
CA LYS A 54 2.56 10.86 1.33
C LYS A 54 3.82 10.24 0.73
N LYS A 55 4.99 10.77 1.11
CA LYS A 55 6.27 10.11 0.83
C LYS A 55 6.52 9.06 1.90
N VAL A 56 6.67 7.81 1.49
CA VAL A 56 7.07 6.72 2.36
C VAL A 56 8.55 6.46 2.15
N ILE A 57 9.29 6.50 3.25
CA ILE A 57 10.68 6.05 3.31
C ILE A 57 10.60 4.59 3.73
N VAL A 58 10.97 3.70 2.81
CA VAL A 58 11.12 2.28 3.13
C VAL A 58 12.55 2.09 3.59
N THR A 59 12.72 1.66 4.83
CA THR A 59 14.04 1.27 5.35
C THR A 59 14.25 -0.23 5.17
N GLU A 60 15.51 -0.67 5.26
CA GLU A 60 15.85 -2.11 5.30
C GLU A 60 15.08 -2.85 6.40
N VAL A 61 14.84 -2.16 7.52
CA VAL A 61 14.06 -2.69 8.64
C VAL A 61 12.58 -2.87 8.26
N ASP A 62 12.01 -1.98 7.45
CA ASP A 62 10.60 -2.07 7.03
C ASP A 62 10.38 -3.24 6.07
N GLU A 63 11.30 -3.47 5.13
CA GLU A 63 11.25 -4.66 4.28
C GLU A 63 11.34 -5.95 5.10
N LEU A 64 12.23 -5.98 6.08
CA LEU A 64 12.38 -7.13 6.96
C LEU A 64 11.12 -7.35 7.80
N LYS A 65 10.53 -6.29 8.34
CA LYS A 65 9.24 -6.34 9.06
C LYS A 65 8.13 -6.90 8.18
N MET A 66 8.02 -6.46 6.92
CA MET A 66 7.04 -6.98 5.97
C MET A 66 7.23 -8.49 5.71
N LYS A 67 8.48 -8.93 5.52
CA LYS A 67 8.82 -10.35 5.34
C LYS A 67 8.44 -11.16 6.59
N ILE A 68 8.80 -10.69 7.78
CA ILE A 68 8.46 -11.33 9.06
C ILE A 68 6.95 -11.43 9.22
N GLN A 69 6.19 -10.36 8.97
CA GLN A 69 4.73 -10.38 9.06
C GLN A 69 4.08 -11.38 8.10
N ASN A 70 4.58 -11.47 6.87
CA ASN A 70 4.11 -12.46 5.90
C ASN A 70 4.41 -13.89 6.35
N LEU A 71 5.58 -14.14 6.92
CA LEU A 71 5.94 -15.43 7.51
C LEU A 71 5.05 -15.76 8.71
N GLN A 72 4.82 -14.80 9.62
CA GLN A 72 3.93 -14.96 10.77
C GLN A 72 2.50 -15.34 10.34
N LYS A 73 1.97 -14.72 9.28
CA LYS A 73 0.66 -15.08 8.70
C LYS A 73 0.64 -16.53 8.21
N LYS A 74 1.70 -16.97 7.51
CA LYS A 74 1.82 -18.36 7.04
C LYS A 74 1.90 -19.35 8.21
N VAL A 75 2.73 -19.06 9.21
CA VAL A 75 2.84 -19.88 10.43
C VAL A 75 1.48 -19.99 11.13
N LYS A 76 0.76 -18.89 11.28
CA LYS A 76 -0.60 -18.88 11.88
C LYS A 76 -1.60 -19.70 11.07
N LEU A 77 -1.50 -19.71 9.74
CA LEU A 77 -2.35 -20.55 8.90
C LEU A 77 -2.01 -22.04 9.09
N LEU A 78 -0.73 -22.37 9.17
CA LEU A 78 -0.26 -23.74 9.39
C LEU A 78 -0.65 -24.24 10.78
N SER A 79 -0.50 -23.43 11.82
CA SER A 79 -0.89 -23.80 13.18
C SER A 79 -2.39 -24.13 13.26
N ARG A 80 -3.24 -23.29 12.65
CA ARG A 80 -4.69 -23.55 12.53
C ARG A 80 -5.00 -24.85 11.80
N ARG A 81 -4.19 -25.25 10.82
CA ARG A 81 -4.35 -26.55 10.13
C ARG A 81 -3.98 -27.69 11.07
N LEU A 82 -2.87 -27.56 11.80
CA LEU A 82 -2.44 -28.56 12.79
C LEU A 82 -3.49 -28.75 13.90
N ASP A 83 -4.07 -27.66 14.42
CA ASP A 83 -5.13 -27.72 15.44
C ASP A 83 -6.35 -28.52 14.95
N LYS A 84 -6.77 -28.30 13.68
CA LYS A 84 -7.85 -29.05 13.05
C LYS A 84 -7.51 -30.54 12.91
N PHE A 85 -6.28 -30.88 12.50
CA PHE A 85 -5.85 -32.28 12.41
C PHE A 85 -5.82 -32.97 13.79
N ALA A 86 -5.35 -32.29 14.83
CA ALA A 86 -5.36 -32.82 16.19
C ALA A 86 -6.79 -33.10 16.68
N THR A 87 -7.74 -32.22 16.35
CA THR A 87 -9.16 -32.39 16.71
C THR A 87 -9.80 -33.59 16.01
N ILE A 88 -9.41 -33.88 14.75
CA ILE A 88 -9.91 -35.04 13.99
C ILE A 88 -9.39 -36.36 14.56
N LYS A 89 -8.15 -36.39 15.09
CA LYS A 89 -7.55 -37.63 15.63
C LYS A 89 -8.08 -38.03 17.01
N ASN A 90 -8.73 -37.10 17.71
CA ASN A 90 -9.32 -37.29 19.05
C ASN A 90 -10.83 -37.57 19.03
N LYS A 91 -11.40 -37.89 17.86
CA LYS A 91 -12.80 -38.29 17.67
C LYS A 91 -12.84 -39.63 16.94
#